data_AF-V2WIK0-F1
#
_entry.id   AF-V2WIK0-F1
#
_cell.length_a   1.000
_cell.length_b   1.000
_cell.length_c   1.000
_cell.angle_alpha   90.00
_cell.angle_beta   90.00
_cell.angle_gamma   90.00
#
_symmetry.space_group_name_H-M   'P 1'
#
loop_
_entity.id
_entity.type
_entity.pdbx_description
1 polymer ?
#
loop_
_entity_poly.entity_id
_entity_poly.type
_entity_poly.pdbx_seq_one_letter_code
_entity_poly.pdbx_strand_id
1 'polypeptide(L)'
;MPVSEHSDNQGTQLTSQPESASGVLIPSSLNVNHGDEFRSFKLFKGPLLRFTQSELESQDPNKKALSYLVNIDKLGHTWSVKYELFNSDTCDIKIQGHGIPIIYWPMLFKLGRLLGKAVNEWKWVAEWYIKSTPENFWDEFSTVDDSGMRVQIGWTQITGTL
;
A
#
# COMPACT_ATOMS: atom_id res chain seq x y z
N MET A 1 49.75 1.50 -70.41
CA MET A 1 48.53 2.02 -71.07
C MET A 1 47.34 1.36 -70.38
N PRO A 2 46.21 2.03 -70.12
CA PRO A 2 45.95 3.48 -70.14
C PRO A 2 45.14 4.00 -68.91
N VAL A 3 44.87 5.30 -68.97
CA VAL A 3 43.75 6.10 -68.39
C VAL A 3 43.77 6.54 -66.92
N SER A 4 44.11 7.82 -66.77
CA SER A 4 43.61 8.79 -65.80
C SER A 4 42.11 9.05 -65.94
N GLU A 5 41.40 9.31 -64.84
CA GLU A 5 40.32 10.30 -64.73
C GLU A 5 40.12 10.55 -63.22
N HIS A 6 40.59 11.65 -62.63
CA HIS A 6 40.12 13.05 -62.66
C HIS A 6 38.77 13.31 -61.96
N SER A 7 38.85 14.32 -61.08
CA SER A 7 37.81 15.19 -60.54
C SER A 7 36.91 14.67 -59.41
N ASP A 8 36.46 15.49 -58.46
CA ASP A 8 36.92 16.75 -57.86
C ASP A 8 35.94 17.04 -56.71
N ASN A 9 36.48 17.62 -55.63
CA ASN A 9 35.88 18.57 -54.69
C ASN A 9 34.57 18.32 -53.90
N GLN A 10 34.79 18.36 -52.58
CA GLN A 10 34.14 19.17 -51.54
C GLN A 10 32.65 18.99 -51.20
N GLY A 11 32.39 18.75 -49.90
CA GLY A 11 31.07 18.91 -49.29
C GLY A 11 31.00 18.46 -47.82
N THR A 12 31.42 19.34 -46.92
CA THR A 12 30.88 19.66 -45.56
C THR A 12 30.27 18.58 -44.64
N GLN A 13 30.73 18.63 -43.37
CA GLN A 13 30.15 18.12 -42.10
C GLN A 13 28.79 17.42 -42.09
N LEU A 14 28.70 16.33 -41.32
CA LEU A 14 27.71 16.14 -40.24
C LEU A 14 28.03 14.90 -39.38
N THR A 15 28.18 15.15 -38.08
CA THR A 15 27.68 14.41 -36.92
C THR A 15 27.14 12.98 -37.13
N SER A 16 27.52 12.01 -36.27
CA SER A 16 26.60 11.24 -35.39
C SER A 16 27.25 9.99 -34.77
N GLN A 17 27.18 9.92 -33.42
CA GLN A 17 26.96 8.78 -32.51
C GLN A 17 27.72 7.43 -32.66
N PRO A 18 27.98 6.81 -31.50
CA PRO A 18 27.25 5.56 -31.24
C PRO A 18 26.35 5.63 -30.00
N GLU A 19 25.15 5.09 -30.20
CA GLU A 19 24.21 4.65 -29.19
C GLU A 19 24.85 3.65 -28.23
N SER A 20 24.50 3.74 -26.95
CA SER A 20 23.79 2.64 -26.29
C SER A 20 23.31 3.11 -24.92
N ALA A 21 22.00 3.29 -24.85
CA ALA A 21 21.27 3.78 -23.70
C ALA A 21 21.33 2.79 -22.53
N SER A 22 21.85 3.27 -21.38
CA SER A 22 21.51 2.73 -20.08
C SER A 22 20.08 3.16 -19.76
N GLY A 23 19.13 2.24 -19.91
CA GLY A 23 17.71 2.47 -19.60
C GLY A 23 17.49 2.55 -18.10
N VAL A 24 17.89 3.66 -17.49
CA VAL A 24 17.43 4.04 -16.15
C VAL A 24 16.03 4.62 -16.33
N LEU A 25 15.01 3.88 -15.90
CA LEU A 25 13.65 4.39 -15.74
C LEU A 25 13.68 5.50 -14.69
N ILE A 26 13.78 6.75 -15.13
CA ILE A 26 13.54 7.92 -14.29
C ILE A 26 12.03 7.94 -13.98
N PRO A 27 11.60 7.96 -12.71
CA PRO A 27 10.19 8.11 -12.39
C PRO A 27 9.71 9.47 -12.92
N SER A 28 8.61 9.44 -13.67
CA SER A 28 7.96 10.62 -14.21
C SER A 28 7.82 11.70 -13.13
N SER A 29 8.40 12.86 -13.39
CA SER A 29 8.16 14.08 -12.63
C SER A 29 6.69 14.45 -12.76
N LEU A 30 5.89 14.01 -11.79
CA LEU A 30 4.50 14.37 -11.64
C LEU A 30 4.40 15.89 -11.45
N ASN A 31 3.55 16.48 -12.28
CA ASN A 31 3.12 17.85 -12.29
C ASN A 31 2.77 18.32 -10.86
N VAL A 32 3.69 19.04 -10.21
CA VAL A 32 3.49 19.54 -8.84
C VAL A 32 2.60 20.76 -8.92
N ASN A 33 1.35 20.65 -8.45
CA ASN A 33 0.53 21.82 -8.17
C ASN A 33 1.29 22.70 -7.17
N HIS A 34 1.59 23.93 -7.57
CA HIS A 34 2.47 24.89 -6.87
C HIS A 34 2.00 25.34 -5.46
N GLY A 35 1.02 24.66 -4.84
CA GLY A 35 0.53 24.95 -3.49
C GLY A 35 0.58 23.78 -2.50
N ASP A 36 0.98 22.58 -2.93
CA ASP A 36 0.98 21.42 -2.04
C ASP A 36 2.31 21.31 -1.26
N GLU A 37 2.25 21.56 0.05
CA GLU A 37 3.36 21.31 0.95
C GLU A 37 3.60 19.80 1.13
N PHE A 38 4.85 19.37 0.98
CA PHE A 38 5.24 17.99 1.21
C PHE A 38 5.29 17.67 2.71
N ARG A 39 4.65 16.58 3.09
CA ARG A 39 4.76 15.96 4.41
C ARG A 39 5.67 14.74 4.34
N SER A 40 6.25 14.38 5.48
CA SER A 40 7.10 13.19 5.60
C SER A 40 6.63 12.29 6.74
N PHE A 41 6.66 10.98 6.53
CA PHE A 41 6.28 10.00 7.53
C PHE A 41 7.22 8.78 7.49
N LYS A 42 7.69 8.33 8.66
CA LYS A 42 8.62 7.20 8.76
C LYS A 42 7.87 5.96 9.23
N LEU A 43 7.81 4.93 8.38
CA LEU A 43 7.32 3.61 8.79
C LEU A 43 8.29 2.99 9.80
N PHE A 44 7.78 2.25 10.79
CA PHE A 44 8.64 1.53 11.74
C PHE A 44 9.52 0.53 10.98
N LYS A 45 10.85 0.66 11.13
CA LYS A 45 11.87 -0.08 10.37
C LYS A 45 11.75 0.02 8.83
N GLY A 46 10.95 0.95 8.31
CA GLY A 46 10.69 1.11 6.87
C GLY A 46 11.26 2.40 6.27
N PRO A 47 10.93 2.72 4.99
CA PRO A 47 11.40 3.94 4.32
C PRO A 47 10.79 5.22 4.94
N LEU A 48 11.46 6.35 4.70
CA LEU A 48 10.87 7.67 4.92
C LEU A 48 10.03 8.01 3.70
N LEU A 49 8.73 8.12 3.89
CA LEU A 49 7.76 8.43 2.85
C LEU A 49 7.60 9.94 2.73
N ARG A 50 7.45 10.46 1.50
CA ARG A 50 7.14 11.87 1.24
C ARG A 50 5.89 11.97 0.36
N PHE A 51 4.91 12.75 0.78
CA PHE A 51 3.61 12.81 0.10
C PHE A 51 2.99 14.20 0.28
N THR A 52 2.04 14.53 -0.60
CA THR A 52 1.22 15.73 -0.45
C THR A 52 -0.08 15.42 0.30
N GLN A 53 -0.74 16.45 0.81
CA GLN A 53 -2.05 16.28 1.43
C GLN A 53 -3.08 15.71 0.43
N SER A 54 -3.03 16.15 -0.83
CA SER A 54 -3.93 15.64 -1.88
C SER A 54 -3.68 14.17 -2.23
N GLU A 55 -2.41 13.71 -2.28
CA GLU A 55 -2.10 12.28 -2.46
C GLU A 55 -2.75 11.45 -1.36
N LEU A 56 -2.65 11.90 -0.12
CA LEU A 56 -3.22 11.21 1.03
C LEU A 56 -4.76 11.18 0.95
N GLU A 57 -5.41 12.32 0.75
CA GLU A 57 -6.87 12.44 0.72
C GLU A 57 -7.51 11.67 -0.43
N SER A 58 -6.80 11.45 -1.54
CA SER A 58 -7.29 10.67 -2.69
C SER A 58 -7.63 9.21 -2.37
N GLN A 59 -7.03 8.65 -1.32
CA GLN A 59 -7.16 7.22 -1.00
C GLN A 59 -8.31 6.91 -0.02
N ASP A 60 -8.78 7.91 0.72
CA ASP A 60 -9.91 7.90 1.67
C ASP A 60 -10.17 6.56 2.40
N PRO A 61 -9.58 6.35 3.60
CA PRO A 61 -9.74 5.10 4.34
C PRO A 61 -11.18 4.82 4.78
N ASN A 62 -12.06 5.84 4.84
CA ASN A 62 -13.45 5.64 5.25
C ASN A 62 -14.22 4.76 4.24
N LYS A 63 -13.86 4.81 2.95
CA LYS A 63 -14.44 3.96 1.91
C LYS A 63 -13.98 2.50 1.99
N LYS A 64 -12.87 2.25 2.67
CA LYS A 64 -12.27 0.91 2.82
C LYS A 64 -12.72 0.22 4.10
N ALA A 65 -13.30 0.97 5.03
CA ALA A 65 -13.52 0.53 6.39
C ALA A 65 -14.32 -0.78 6.49
N LEU A 66 -15.41 -0.89 5.74
CA LEU A 66 -16.29 -2.06 5.76
C LEU A 66 -15.57 -3.35 5.33
N SER A 67 -14.57 -3.26 4.45
CA SER A 67 -13.86 -4.46 3.96
C SER A 67 -13.08 -5.19 5.06
N TYR A 68 -12.68 -4.49 6.13
CA TYR A 68 -11.95 -5.06 7.25
C TYR A 68 -12.87 -5.68 8.31
N LEU A 69 -14.12 -5.24 8.39
CA LEU A 69 -15.11 -5.84 9.29
C LEU A 69 -15.53 -7.24 8.84
N VAL A 70 -15.51 -7.50 7.53
CA VAL A 70 -15.93 -8.77 6.95
C VAL A 70 -14.75 -9.68 6.60
N ASN A 71 -13.51 -9.21 6.79
CA ASN A 71 -12.30 -9.97 6.46
C ASN A 71 -11.23 -9.74 7.54
N ILE A 72 -11.29 -10.56 8.58
CA ILE A 72 -10.38 -10.51 9.73
C ILE A 72 -8.95 -10.89 9.31
N ASP A 73 -8.81 -11.83 8.37
CA ASP A 73 -7.49 -12.22 7.86
C ASP A 73 -6.79 -11.00 7.24
N LYS A 74 -7.49 -10.24 6.38
CA LYS A 74 -6.98 -9.00 5.80
C LYS A 74 -6.66 -7.96 6.88
N LEU A 75 -7.51 -7.84 7.90
CA LEU A 75 -7.26 -6.95 9.04
C LEU A 75 -5.94 -7.31 9.74
N GLY A 76 -5.72 -8.59 10.05
CA GLY A 76 -4.48 -9.07 10.67
C GLY A 76 -3.23 -8.77 9.83
N HIS A 77 -3.27 -9.06 8.52
CA HIS A 77 -2.14 -8.86 7.61
C HIS A 77 -1.81 -7.39 7.32
N THR A 78 -2.74 -6.47 7.58
CA THR A 78 -2.55 -5.03 7.28
C THR A 78 -2.46 -4.16 8.54
N TRP A 79 -2.57 -4.75 9.73
CA TRP A 79 -2.68 -4.00 10.98
C TRP A 79 -1.43 -3.18 11.30
N SER A 80 -0.26 -3.81 11.35
CA SER A 80 0.97 -3.18 11.84
C SER A 80 2.24 -3.90 11.38
N VAL A 81 3.19 -3.14 10.84
CA VAL A 81 4.57 -3.57 10.46
C VAL A 81 5.40 -4.14 11.62
N LYS A 82 4.91 -4.07 12.86
CA LYS A 82 5.59 -4.65 14.02
C LYS A 82 5.49 -6.18 14.05
N TYR A 83 4.53 -6.75 13.33
CA TYR A 83 4.25 -8.18 13.32
C TYR A 83 4.76 -8.81 12.03
N GLU A 84 5.27 -10.03 12.12
CA GLU A 84 5.78 -10.78 10.95
C GLU A 84 4.68 -11.08 9.93
N LEU A 85 3.43 -11.17 10.38
CA LEU A 85 2.25 -11.38 9.53
C LEU A 85 1.96 -10.20 8.60
N PHE A 86 2.57 -9.03 8.82
CA PHE A 86 2.30 -7.85 8.02
C PHE A 86 2.67 -8.03 6.56
N ASN A 87 1.73 -7.72 5.66
CA ASN A 87 1.92 -7.77 4.22
C ASN A 87 1.55 -6.42 3.58
N SER A 88 2.58 -5.66 3.20
CA SER A 88 2.47 -4.36 2.52
C SER A 88 1.64 -4.41 1.24
N ASP A 89 1.68 -5.52 0.49
CA ASP A 89 1.01 -5.60 -0.80
C ASP A 89 -0.52 -5.66 -0.67
N THR A 90 -0.99 -6.18 0.46
CA THR A 90 -2.42 -6.34 0.80
C THR A 90 -3.05 -5.07 1.39
N CYS A 91 -2.25 -4.05 1.71
CA CYS A 91 -2.75 -2.77 2.20
C CYS A 91 -3.54 -2.03 1.10
N ASP A 92 -4.74 -1.52 1.45
CA ASP A 92 -5.53 -0.70 0.53
C ASP A 92 -4.93 0.70 0.31
N ILE A 93 -4.22 1.20 1.32
CA ILE A 93 -3.60 2.52 1.30
C ILE A 93 -2.12 2.32 1.00
N LYS A 94 -1.62 3.01 -0.04
CA LYS A 94 -0.23 2.97 -0.47
C LYS A 94 0.31 4.38 -0.71
N ILE A 95 1.45 4.70 -0.14
CA ILE A 95 2.15 5.97 -0.41
C ILE A 95 3.48 5.62 -1.06
N GLN A 96 3.77 6.19 -2.23
CA GLN A 96 4.94 5.82 -3.04
C GLN A 96 5.06 4.30 -3.27
N GLY A 97 3.93 3.60 -3.40
CA GLY A 97 3.89 2.14 -3.56
C GLY A 97 4.06 1.32 -2.28
N HIS A 98 4.36 1.94 -1.14
CA HIS A 98 4.47 1.25 0.15
C HIS A 98 3.13 1.18 0.87
N GLY A 99 2.72 -0.02 1.28
CA GLY A 99 1.52 -0.26 2.05
C GLY A 99 1.56 0.45 3.39
N ILE A 100 0.47 1.14 3.72
CA ILE A 100 0.32 1.89 4.97
C ILE A 100 -0.53 1.07 5.94
N PRO A 101 0.08 0.57 7.03
CA PRO A 101 -0.64 -0.15 8.06
C PRO A 101 -1.79 0.64 8.67
N ILE A 102 -2.86 -0.06 9.03
CA ILE A 102 -4.07 0.54 9.62
C ILE A 102 -3.75 1.29 10.92
N ILE A 103 -2.80 0.79 11.72
CA ILE A 103 -2.39 1.43 12.98
C ILE A 103 -1.92 2.89 12.79
N TYR A 104 -1.48 3.28 11.59
CA TYR A 104 -1.07 4.65 11.28
C TYR A 104 -2.19 5.53 10.72
N TRP A 105 -3.34 4.97 10.39
CA TRP A 105 -4.42 5.73 9.77
C TRP A 105 -4.92 6.91 10.64
N PRO A 106 -5.09 6.78 11.97
CA PRO A 106 -5.50 7.92 12.80
C PRO A 106 -4.50 9.07 12.82
N MET A 107 -3.22 8.80 12.53
CA MET A 107 -2.17 9.81 12.50
C MET A 107 -2.10 10.53 11.14
N LEU A 108 -2.44 9.82 10.06
CA LEU A 108 -2.31 10.31 8.70
C LEU A 108 -3.62 10.94 8.18
N PHE A 109 -4.77 10.39 8.54
CA PHE A 109 -6.05 10.77 7.95
C PHE A 109 -7.01 11.38 8.97
N LYS A 110 -7.88 12.27 8.48
CA LYS A 110 -9.09 12.65 9.21
C LYS A 110 -10.09 11.51 9.11
N LEU A 111 -10.12 10.66 10.13
CA LEU A 111 -11.06 9.54 10.19
C LEU A 111 -12.46 10.05 10.54
N GLY A 112 -13.47 9.57 9.81
CA GLY A 112 -14.85 9.77 10.19
C GLY A 112 -15.16 9.10 11.52
N ARG A 113 -16.23 9.53 12.19
CA ARG A 113 -16.61 9.06 13.54
C ARG A 113 -16.68 7.53 13.65
N LEU A 114 -17.22 6.86 12.64
CA LEU A 114 -17.38 5.40 12.62
C LEU A 114 -16.02 4.69 12.57
N LEU A 115 -15.15 5.07 11.65
CA LEU A 115 -13.82 4.47 11.51
C LEU A 115 -12.94 4.80 12.72
N GLY A 116 -13.00 6.03 13.23
CA GLY A 116 -12.28 6.43 14.43
C GLY A 116 -12.63 5.56 15.65
N LYS A 117 -13.90 5.18 15.81
CA LYS A 117 -14.32 4.23 16.85
C LYS A 117 -13.84 2.80 16.54
N ALA A 118 -14.02 2.36 15.29
CA ALA A 118 -13.71 1.00 14.85
C ALA A 118 -12.22 0.64 15.01
N VAL A 119 -11.29 1.58 14.81
CA VAL A 119 -9.84 1.32 14.93
C VAL A 119 -9.45 0.73 16.30
N ASN A 120 -10.13 1.11 17.38
CA ASN A 120 -9.84 0.53 18.71
C ASN A 120 -10.31 -0.92 18.82
N GLU A 121 -11.50 -1.22 18.30
CA GLU A 121 -12.04 -2.59 18.25
C GLU A 121 -11.16 -3.47 17.34
N TRP A 122 -10.74 -2.90 16.20
CA TRP A 122 -9.86 -3.54 15.23
C TRP A 122 -8.50 -3.87 15.81
N LYS A 123 -7.96 -2.99 16.65
CA LYS A 123 -6.71 -3.27 17.34
C LYS A 123 -6.78 -4.56 18.12
N TRP A 124 -7.82 -4.72 18.92
CA TRP A 124 -7.95 -5.90 19.76
C TRP A 124 -8.06 -7.16 18.89
N VAL A 125 -8.98 -7.16 17.92
CA VAL A 125 -9.23 -8.32 17.04
C VAL A 125 -7.98 -8.68 16.25
N ALA A 126 -7.32 -7.69 15.63
CA ALA A 126 -6.09 -7.90 14.87
C ALA A 126 -4.97 -8.46 15.75
N GLU A 127 -4.75 -7.88 16.92
CA GLU A 127 -3.69 -8.35 17.83
C GLU A 127 -3.99 -9.74 18.39
N TRP A 128 -5.25 -10.08 18.63
CA TRP A 128 -5.65 -11.43 19.05
C TRP A 128 -5.37 -12.43 17.93
N TYR A 129 -5.88 -12.18 16.74
CA TYR A 129 -5.65 -12.99 15.53
C TYR A 129 -4.17 -13.24 15.25
N ILE A 130 -3.34 -12.19 15.35
CA ILE A 130 -1.89 -12.28 15.14
C ILE A 130 -1.21 -13.16 16.21
N LYS A 131 -1.65 -13.08 17.47
CA LYS A 131 -1.02 -13.81 18.59
C LYS A 131 -1.46 -15.27 18.67
N SER A 132 -2.71 -15.58 18.34
CA SER A 132 -3.27 -16.92 18.52
C SER A 132 -3.06 -17.84 17.31
N THR A 133 -2.68 -17.33 16.13
CA THR A 133 -2.73 -17.99 14.80
C THR A 133 -4.15 -18.03 14.22
N PRO A 134 -4.30 -18.03 12.87
CA PRO A 134 -5.62 -18.09 12.23
C PRO A 134 -6.46 -19.27 12.71
N GLU A 135 -5.83 -20.44 12.85
CA GLU A 135 -6.52 -21.68 13.22
C GLU A 135 -7.09 -21.59 14.64
N ASN A 136 -6.29 -21.17 15.63
CA ASN A 136 -6.80 -21.07 17.01
C ASN A 136 -7.77 -19.90 17.17
N PHE A 137 -7.57 -18.80 16.44
CA PHE A 137 -8.52 -17.68 16.45
C PHE A 137 -9.90 -18.17 15.99
N TRP A 138 -9.95 -18.85 14.84
CA TRP A 138 -11.20 -19.36 14.32
C TRP A 138 -11.72 -20.57 15.11
N ASP A 139 -10.87 -21.27 15.85
CA ASP A 139 -11.32 -22.29 16.79
C ASP A 139 -12.20 -21.67 17.90
N GLU A 140 -11.75 -20.56 18.46
CA GLU A 140 -12.46 -19.78 19.50
C GLU A 140 -13.71 -19.08 18.94
N PHE A 141 -13.64 -18.53 17.73
CA PHE A 141 -14.70 -17.71 17.13
C PHE A 141 -15.46 -18.41 16.00
N SER A 142 -15.80 -19.69 16.21
CA SER A 142 -16.68 -20.43 15.32
C SER A 142 -17.81 -21.12 16.09
N THR A 143 -18.96 -21.29 15.44
CA THR A 143 -20.11 -22.06 15.93
C THR A 143 -20.40 -23.22 14.98
N VAL A 144 -21.28 -24.13 15.40
CA VAL A 144 -21.88 -25.14 14.52
C VAL A 144 -23.22 -24.61 14.02
N ASP A 145 -23.48 -24.68 12.72
CA ASP A 145 -24.76 -24.32 12.12
C ASP A 145 -25.78 -25.49 12.19
N ASP A 146 -27.01 -25.26 11.73
CA ASP A 146 -28.08 -26.27 11.75
C ASP A 146 -27.75 -27.53 10.91
N SER A 147 -26.77 -27.45 10.01
CA SER A 147 -26.30 -28.57 9.19
C SER A 147 -25.19 -29.39 9.87
N GLY A 148 -24.73 -28.97 11.05
CA GLY A 148 -23.60 -29.58 11.74
C GLY A 148 -22.24 -29.07 11.25
N MET A 149 -22.20 -28.04 10.40
CA MET A 149 -20.96 -27.49 9.85
C MET A 149 -20.41 -26.38 10.74
N ARG A 150 -19.08 -26.35 10.89
CA ARG A 150 -18.41 -25.27 11.62
C ARG A 150 -18.40 -24.01 10.76
N VAL A 151 -18.94 -22.92 11.29
CA VAL A 151 -19.02 -21.61 10.63
C VAL A 151 -18.40 -20.54 11.52
N GLN A 152 -17.60 -19.66 10.90
CA GLN A 152 -17.00 -18.51 11.57
C GLN A 152 -18.09 -17.52 11.99
N ILE A 153 -18.02 -17.01 13.22
CA ILE A 153 -18.99 -16.02 13.69
C ILE A 153 -18.61 -14.63 13.16
N GLY A 154 -19.62 -13.77 12.97
CA GLY A 154 -19.43 -12.44 12.41
C GLY A 154 -18.82 -11.44 13.39
N TRP A 155 -18.31 -10.32 12.86
CA TRP A 155 -17.70 -9.23 13.63
C TRP A 155 -18.48 -8.84 14.89
N THR A 156 -19.79 -8.61 14.77
CA THR A 156 -20.63 -8.19 15.89
C THR A 156 -20.65 -9.20 17.03
N GLN A 157 -20.59 -10.50 16.72
CA GLN A 157 -20.54 -11.57 17.72
C GLN A 157 -19.17 -11.61 18.39
N ILE A 158 -18.08 -11.51 17.60
CA ILE A 158 -16.71 -11.42 18.12
C ILE A 158 -16.60 -10.24 19.07
N THR A 159 -16.97 -9.04 18.65
CA THR A 159 -16.87 -7.85 19.51
C THR A 159 -17.86 -7.83 20.67
N GLY A 160 -18.96 -8.60 20.59
CA GLY A 160 -19.92 -8.74 21.68
C GLY A 160 -19.42 -9.64 22.82
N THR A 161 -18.36 -10.43 22.58
CA THR A 161 -17.69 -11.25 23.60
C THR A 161 -16.54 -10.53 24.31
N LEU A 162 -16.24 -9.29 23.92
CA LEU A 162 -15.13 -8.47 24.45
C LEU A 162 -15.65 -7.41 25.42
#